data_AF-A0A3B9JCE6-F1
#
_entry.id   AF-A0A3B9JCE6-F1
#
_cell.length_a   1.000
_cell.length_b   1.000
_cell.length_c   1.000
_cell.angle_alpha   90.00
_cell.angle_beta   90.00
_cell.angle_gamma   90.00
#
_symmetry.space_group_name_H-M   'P 1'
#
loop_
_entity.id
_entity.type
_entity.pdbx_description
1 polymer ?
#
loop_
_entity_poly.entity_id
_entity_poly.type
_entity_poly.pdbx_seq_one_letter_code
_entity_poly.pdbx_strand_id
1 'polypeptide(L)'
;MVSTEGIMTQPVYLNTELPILERVRDLISRLSLDEKVGLMSHPALGVPRLGIPAYNYWSEALHGVARNGRATVFPQAIGMAATW
;
A
#
# COMPACT_ATOMS: atom_id res chain seq x y z
N MET A 1 14.21 -41.05 -14.58
CA MET A 1 14.78 -39.74 -14.18
C MET A 1 13.60 -38.80 -13.97
N VAL A 2 13.18 -38.59 -12.72
CA VAL A 2 12.11 -37.64 -12.41
C VAL A 2 12.77 -36.28 -12.26
N SER A 3 12.42 -35.36 -13.16
CA SER A 3 12.87 -33.97 -13.13
C SER A 3 12.32 -33.30 -11.88
N THR A 4 13.19 -32.93 -10.95
CA THR A 4 12.85 -32.03 -9.85
C THR A 4 12.59 -30.64 -10.43
N GLU A 5 11.34 -30.37 -10.81
CA GLU A 5 10.85 -29.00 -10.95
C GLU A 5 11.08 -28.28 -9.62
N GLY A 6 11.94 -27.27 -9.63
CA GLY A 6 12.29 -26.52 -8.43
C GLY A 6 11.04 -25.91 -7.81
N ILE A 7 10.74 -26.30 -6.57
CA ILE A 7 9.68 -25.66 -5.77
C ILE A 7 10.05 -24.18 -5.65
N MET A 8 9.41 -23.32 -6.45
CA MET A 8 9.51 -21.87 -6.25
C MET A 8 8.83 -21.55 -4.93
N THR A 9 9.61 -21.43 -3.87
CA THR A 9 9.11 -21.01 -2.56
C THR A 9 8.63 -19.56 -2.65
N GLN A 10 7.33 -19.37 -2.47
CA GLN A 10 6.72 -18.04 -2.44
C GLN A 10 7.36 -17.20 -1.33
N PRO A 11 7.75 -15.94 -1.59
CA PRO A 11 8.22 -15.02 -0.56
C PRO A 11 7.23 -14.89 0.60
N VAL A 12 7.74 -14.86 1.84
CA VAL A 12 6.92 -14.77 3.07
C VAL A 12 5.97 -13.58 3.03
N TYR A 13 6.42 -12.41 2.53
CA TYR A 13 5.56 -11.22 2.46
C TYR A 13 4.30 -11.40 1.57
N LEU A 14 4.33 -12.33 0.61
CA LEU A 14 3.20 -12.65 -0.27
C LEU A 14 2.27 -13.73 0.31
N ASN A 15 2.66 -14.43 1.37
CA ASN A 15 1.82 -15.46 1.98
C ASN A 15 0.76 -14.82 2.89
N THR A 16 -0.51 -14.88 2.49
CA THR A 16 -1.63 -14.27 3.23
C THR A 16 -2.05 -15.02 4.48
N GLU A 17 -1.60 -16.27 4.66
CA GLU A 17 -1.89 -17.10 5.84
C GLU A 17 -1.02 -16.73 7.05
N LEU A 18 0.06 -15.97 6.84
CA LEU A 18 0.98 -15.56 7.91
C LEU A 18 0.59 -14.20 8.53
N PRO A 19 0.95 -13.96 9.82
CA PRO A 19 0.70 -12.68 10.46
C PRO A 19 1.30 -11.49 9.70
N ILE A 20 0.57 -10.38 9.66
CA ILE A 20 0.98 -9.16 8.95
C ILE A 20 2.39 -8.71 9.34
N LEU A 21 2.73 -8.76 10.63
CA LEU A 21 4.03 -8.31 11.11
C LEU A 21 5.20 -9.15 10.57
N GLU A 22 5.00 -10.46 10.41
CA GLU A 22 6.00 -11.35 9.82
C GLU A 22 6.20 -11.02 8.33
N ARG A 23 5.10 -10.85 7.62
CA ARG A 23 5.10 -10.45 6.20
C ARG A 23 5.77 -9.09 5.97
N VAL A 24 5.49 -8.12 6.83
CA VAL A 24 6.10 -6.77 6.78
C VAL A 24 7.60 -6.84 7.05
N ARG A 25 8.04 -7.62 8.05
CA ARG A 25 9.46 -7.79 8.35
C ARG A 25 10.23 -8.41 7.18
N ASP A 26 9.66 -9.44 6.55
CA ASP A 26 10.24 -10.05 5.35
C ASP A 26 10.27 -9.07 4.16
N LEU A 27 9.23 -8.26 3.96
CA LEU A 27 9.25 -7.23 2.92
C LEU A 27 10.35 -6.20 3.17
N ILE A 28 10.42 -5.63 4.38
CA ILE A 28 11.40 -4.58 4.73
C ILE A 28 12.85 -5.10 4.65
N SER A 29 13.09 -6.38 4.95
CA SER A 29 14.43 -6.98 4.85
C SER A 29 14.90 -7.15 3.40
N ARG A 30 13.95 -7.24 2.44
CA ARG A 30 14.23 -7.35 1.00
C ARG A 30 14.49 -6.01 0.30
N LEU A 31 14.14 -4.90 0.94
CA LEU A 31 14.33 -3.56 0.40
C LEU A 31 15.76 -3.06 0.61
N SER A 32 16.34 -2.51 -0.45
CA SER A 32 17.53 -1.66 -0.38
C SER A 32 17.26 -0.36 0.38
N LEU A 33 18.32 0.36 0.74
CA LEU A 33 18.20 1.66 1.39
C LEU A 33 17.46 2.68 0.50
N ASP A 34 17.82 2.73 -0.79
CA ASP A 34 17.22 3.66 -1.74
C ASP A 34 15.72 3.38 -1.95
N GLU A 35 15.33 2.11 -2.03
CA GLU A 35 13.92 1.73 -2.10
C GLU A 35 13.18 2.12 -0.82
N LYS A 36 13.79 1.99 0.37
CA LYS A 36 13.18 2.47 1.62
C LYS A 36 12.97 3.97 1.59
N VAL A 37 13.98 4.74 1.18
CA VAL A 37 13.87 6.21 1.07
C VAL A 37 12.77 6.60 0.08
N GLY A 38 12.67 5.91 -1.06
CA GLY A 38 11.63 6.12 -2.06
C GLY A 38 10.18 5.84 -1.60
N LEU A 39 10.01 5.20 -0.44
CA LEU A 39 8.71 4.88 0.16
C LEU A 39 8.36 5.79 1.36
N MET A 40 9.19 6.81 1.69
CA MET A 40 9.00 7.66 2.87
C MET A 40 8.22 8.95 2.64
N SER A 41 7.72 9.17 1.43
CA SER A 41 6.88 10.30 1.10
C SER A 41 5.59 9.83 0.46
N HIS A 42 4.55 10.67 0.50
CA HIS A 42 3.24 10.32 -0.04
C HIS A 42 3.25 9.90 -1.51
N PRO A 43 4.06 10.47 -2.43
CA PRO A 43 4.20 9.94 -3.77
C PRO A 43 5.25 8.81 -3.75
N ALA A 44 4.89 7.66 -3.18
CA ALA A 44 5.80 6.53 -3.04
C ALA A 44 6.14 5.96 -4.41
N LEU A 45 7.44 5.81 -4.71
CA LEU A 45 7.93 5.44 -6.04
C LEU A 45 7.62 3.98 -6.42
N GLY A 46 7.27 3.15 -5.45
CA GLY A 46 7.11 1.70 -5.63
C GLY A 46 8.45 0.98 -5.69
N VAL A 47 8.40 -0.34 -5.92
CA VAL A 47 9.57 -1.22 -5.99
C VAL A 47 9.35 -2.24 -7.11
N PRO A 48 9.65 -1.88 -8.39
CA PRO A 48 9.36 -2.72 -9.55
C PRO A 48 9.98 -4.12 -9.50
N ARG A 49 11.19 -4.25 -8.91
CA ARG A 49 11.87 -5.55 -8.75
C ARG A 49 11.09 -6.53 -7.85
N LEU A 50 10.29 -6.00 -6.94
CA LEU A 50 9.40 -6.77 -6.07
C LEU A 50 7.94 -6.75 -6.53
N GLY A 51 7.64 -6.18 -7.71
CA GLY A 51 6.28 -6.05 -8.23
C GLY A 51 5.39 -5.08 -7.43
N ILE A 52 5.99 -4.16 -6.66
CA ILE A 52 5.25 -3.17 -5.87
C ILE A 52 5.05 -1.93 -6.75
N PRO A 53 3.81 -1.54 -7.07
CA PRO A 53 3.55 -0.36 -7.89
C PRO A 53 3.87 0.93 -7.13
N ALA A 54 4.07 2.02 -7.86
CA ALA A 54 4.02 3.35 -7.29
C ALA A 54 2.64 3.59 -6.65
N TYR A 55 2.62 4.25 -5.50
CA TYR A 55 1.38 4.47 -4.76
C TYR A 55 1.39 5.85 -4.11
N ASN A 56 0.34 6.64 -4.35
CA ASN A 56 0.16 7.89 -3.65
C ASN A 56 -0.81 7.70 -2.47
N TYR A 57 -0.28 7.64 -1.25
CA TYR A 57 -1.12 7.40 -0.08
C TYR A 57 -1.83 8.65 0.45
N TRP A 58 -1.49 9.85 -0.05
CA TRP A 58 -2.25 11.05 0.28
C TRP A 58 -3.58 11.05 -0.47
N SER A 59 -4.65 10.81 0.27
CA SER A 59 -6.04 10.92 -0.18
C SER A 59 -6.84 11.75 0.82
N GLU A 60 -7.96 12.33 0.38
CA GLU A 60 -8.80 13.23 1.18
C GLU A 60 -10.29 12.88 0.97
N ALA A 61 -11.05 12.83 2.07
CA ALA A 61 -12.46 12.50 2.05
C ALA A 61 -13.31 13.25 3.11
N LEU A 62 -12.87 14.45 3.53
CA LEU A 62 -13.43 15.16 4.69
C LEU A 62 -14.96 15.38 4.61
N HIS A 63 -15.46 15.74 3.44
CA HIS A 63 -16.89 15.93 3.19
C HIS A 63 -17.26 15.44 1.78
N GLY A 64 -16.77 14.24 1.47
CA GLY A 64 -16.79 13.66 0.12
C GLY A 64 -15.38 13.47 -0.41
N VAL A 65 -15.22 12.58 -1.39
CA VAL A 65 -13.92 12.27 -1.99
C VAL A 65 -13.37 13.50 -2.71
N ALA A 66 -12.19 13.94 -2.28
CA ALA A 66 -11.48 15.06 -2.90
C ALA A 66 -10.40 14.55 -3.85
N ARG A 67 -10.01 15.40 -4.81
CA ARG A 67 -8.87 15.19 -5.72
C ARG A 67 -8.94 13.91 -6.59
N ASN A 68 -10.13 13.32 -6.76
CA ASN A 68 -10.34 12.12 -7.57
C ASN A 68 -11.55 12.23 -8.52
N GLY A 69 -11.66 13.33 -9.26
CA GLY A 69 -12.70 13.54 -10.26
C GLY A 69 -14.01 14.10 -9.70
N ARG A 70 -15.15 13.60 -10.21
CA ARG A 70 -16.50 14.03 -9.79
C ARG A 70 -16.99 13.13 -8.65
N ALA A 71 -17.28 13.74 -7.51
CA ALA A 71 -17.84 13.07 -6.35
C ALA A 71 -18.92 13.94 -5.70
N THR A 72 -19.80 13.33 -4.90
CA THR A 72 -20.76 14.06 -4.07
C THR A 72 -20.00 14.94 -3.06
N VAL A 73 -20.41 16.20 -2.97
CA VAL A 73 -19.90 17.15 -1.97
C VAL A 73 -20.94 17.29 -0.87
N PHE A 74 -20.64 16.76 0.30
CA PHE A 74 -21.47 16.88 1.49
C PHE A 74 -21.23 18.24 2.18
N PRO A 75 -22.13 18.68 3.09
CA PRO A 75 -21.84 19.81 3.97
C PRO A 75 -20.51 19.62 4.70
N GLN A 76 -19.79 20.71 4.96
CA GLN A 76 -18.56 20.64 5.74
C GLN A 76 -18.82 20.02 7.13
N ALA A 77 -17.79 19.46 7.77
CA ALA A 77 -17.91 18.79 9.06
C ALA A 77 -18.73 19.58 10.11
N ILE A 78 -18.54 20.90 10.19
CA ILE A 78 -19.33 21.77 11.09
C ILE A 78 -20.82 21.83 10.73
N GLY A 79 -21.17 21.81 9.45
CA GLY A 79 -22.55 21.79 8.98
C GLY A 79 -23.22 20.44 9.24
N MET A 80 -22.48 19.35 9.11
CA MET A 80 -22.97 18.02 9.51
C MET A 80 -23.16 17.90 11.03
N ALA A 81 -22.28 18.52 11.83
CA ALA A 81 -22.40 18.49 13.29
C ALA A 81 -23.58 19.32 13.84
N ALA A 82 -24.11 20.26 13.05
CA ALA A 82 -25.17 21.19 13.46
C ALA A 82 -26.61 20.69 13.19
N THR A 83 -26.80 19.41 12.83
CA THR A 83 -28.13 18.87 12.53
C THR A 83 -28.94 18.46 13.77
N TRP A 84 -28.39 18.60 14.98
CA TRP A 84 -29.05 18.37 16.27
C TRP A 84 -28.59 19.38 17.32
#